data_AF-D7D8B8-F1
#
_entry.id   AF-D7D8B8-F1
#
_cell.length_a   1.000
_cell.length_b   1.000
_cell.length_c   1.000
_cell.angle_alpha   90.00
_cell.angle_beta   90.00
_cell.angle_gamma   90.00
#
_symmetry.space_group_name_H-M   'P 1'
#
loop_
_entity.id
_entity.type
_entity.pdbx_description
1 polymer ?
#
loop_
_entity_poly.entity_id
_entity_poly.type
_entity_poly.pdbx_seq_one_letter_code
_entity_poly.pdbx_strand_id
1 'polypeptide(L)'
;MSFLYDHEAVKKYIVDLLIYYGFDARAEVWTSVGRIDVAGKCVNNDLCKGYSIAVEISKTSDLAKDLDKLRKVNYDLKFVILLKPYEELPPVGDIRVIRPEKFEYYLRYLLDTPMTYHPYPGEIPCKLLPPIGRLEEFKRYLAEELGFPEFIDYSLRFILKTYALGETLFKTVYIPLYSSEQFVDVYEDLRMVEILRQMRIINIEGRGAYASGKIFLASLSQYGEELARSIAMKEILNNEPKIKEEISKYNIIIPFITSITCWKRVGRKQLCCLELPENLEVAGSIVGISYNIEWLYDNISNLRIPPEAYLFAINSSNLPIVLKKCIEFAKRFEKLQLAFIGGMYGSKGKYYGDKICIVPELADYILKMTRDEALHRLDKSGLLNEFNTIIATYIVGDRAYREAGLESLDEVLACFRVSKEDLKKIVERMHEKGITSKFLDKPPYIIILNMEEFRREIMKALREIEAKIISL
;
A
#
# COMPACT_ATOMS: atom_id res chain seq x y z
N MET A 1 -22.32 12.48 -12.02
CA MET A 1 -21.89 12.28 -10.61
C MET A 1 -23.12 12.30 -9.70
N SER A 2 -23.52 11.17 -9.12
CA SER A 2 -24.44 11.21 -7.97
C SER A 2 -23.64 11.44 -6.69
N PHE A 3 -23.18 12.68 -6.48
CA PHE A 3 -22.79 13.05 -5.12
C PHE A 3 -24.03 12.89 -4.25
N LEU A 4 -23.93 12.09 -3.19
CA LEU A 4 -24.96 12.16 -2.16
C LEU A 4 -24.58 13.33 -1.25
N TYR A 5 -24.93 14.53 -1.69
CA TYR A 5 -24.89 15.69 -0.84
C TYR A 5 -26.04 15.61 0.15
N ASP A 6 -25.70 15.58 1.42
CA ASP A 6 -26.68 15.82 2.47
C ASP A 6 -26.98 17.31 2.49
N HIS A 7 -28.25 17.66 2.25
CA HIS A 7 -28.68 19.05 2.15
C HIS A 7 -28.40 19.85 3.42
N GLU A 8 -28.58 19.24 4.59
CA GLU A 8 -28.33 19.91 5.87
C GLU A 8 -26.83 20.08 6.11
N ALA A 9 -26.02 19.10 5.74
CA ALA A 9 -24.58 19.20 5.82
C ALA A 9 -24.02 20.26 4.88
N VAL A 10 -24.46 20.31 3.62
CA VAL A 10 -24.05 21.37 2.67
C VAL A 10 -24.51 22.74 3.17
N LYS A 11 -25.74 22.86 3.68
CA LYS A 11 -26.24 24.11 4.28
C LYS A 11 -25.35 24.59 5.42
N LYS A 12 -24.97 23.69 6.33
CA LYS A 12 -24.04 24.01 7.42
C LYS A 12 -22.67 24.44 6.90
N TYR A 13 -22.11 23.69 5.95
CA TYR A 13 -20.83 24.03 5.32
C TYR A 13 -20.84 25.43 4.70
N ILE A 14 -21.90 25.80 3.99
CA ILE A 14 -22.04 27.12 3.36
C ILE A 14 -22.16 28.22 4.42
N VAL A 15 -22.88 27.99 5.52
CA VAL A 15 -22.93 28.94 6.64
C VAL A 15 -21.52 29.18 7.22
N ASP A 16 -20.80 28.10 7.55
CA ASP A 16 -19.45 28.21 8.14
C ASP A 16 -18.47 28.91 7.18
N LEU A 17 -18.57 28.60 5.88
CA LEU A 17 -17.77 29.25 4.84
C LEU A 17 -18.09 30.75 4.74
N LEU A 18 -19.37 31.15 4.73
CA LEU A 18 -19.73 32.56 4.67
C LEU A 18 -19.28 33.32 5.93
N ILE A 19 -19.34 32.71 7.11
CA ILE A 19 -18.80 33.30 8.34
C ILE A 19 -17.29 33.52 8.20
N TYR A 20 -16.56 32.54 7.65
CA TYR A 20 -15.12 32.66 7.36
C TYR A 20 -14.79 33.82 6.39
N TYR A 21 -15.72 34.20 5.50
CA TYR A 21 -15.59 35.35 4.60
C TYR A 21 -16.22 36.65 5.14
N GLY A 22 -16.53 36.71 6.45
CA GLY A 22 -16.91 37.95 7.12
C GLY A 22 -18.39 38.30 7.12
N PHE A 23 -19.27 37.36 6.77
CA PHE A 23 -20.72 37.53 6.82
C PHE A 23 -21.30 37.06 8.18
N ASP A 24 -22.33 37.74 8.71
CA ASP A 24 -23.26 37.14 9.69
C ASP A 24 -24.25 36.29 8.91
N ALA A 25 -23.90 35.01 8.70
CA ALA A 25 -24.66 34.07 7.91
C ALA A 25 -25.46 33.10 8.78
N ARG A 26 -26.69 32.78 8.36
CA ARG A 26 -27.60 31.86 9.06
C ARG A 26 -28.34 30.97 8.08
N ALA A 27 -28.69 29.78 8.56
CA ALA A 27 -29.58 28.87 7.86
C ALA A 27 -31.05 29.28 8.04
N GLU A 28 -31.89 28.94 7.05
CA GLU A 28 -33.36 29.04 7.11
C GLU A 28 -33.90 30.43 7.42
N VAL A 29 -33.41 31.45 6.71
CA VAL A 29 -33.77 32.85 6.91
C VAL A 29 -35.10 33.17 6.24
N TRP A 30 -36.07 33.65 7.02
CA TRP A 30 -37.39 34.06 6.52
C TRP A 30 -37.36 35.47 5.93
N THR A 31 -37.90 35.61 4.72
CA THR A 31 -38.05 36.89 4.00
C THR A 31 -39.52 37.13 3.64
N SER A 32 -39.84 38.31 3.10
CA SER A 32 -41.19 38.64 2.61
C SER A 32 -41.68 37.73 1.49
N VAL A 33 -40.79 37.00 0.82
CA VAL A 33 -41.10 36.11 -0.31
C VAL A 33 -40.91 34.63 0.01
N GLY A 34 -40.54 34.30 1.25
CA GLY A 34 -40.39 32.93 1.75
C GLY A 34 -39.07 32.67 2.46
N ARG A 35 -38.83 31.40 2.80
CA ARG A 35 -37.61 30.91 3.45
C ARG A 35 -36.47 30.77 2.45
N ILE A 36 -35.33 31.37 2.76
CA ILE A 36 -34.05 31.17 2.08
C ILE A 36 -33.20 30.17 2.86
N ASP A 37 -32.57 29.22 2.17
CA ASP A 37 -31.80 28.15 2.83
C ASP A 37 -30.59 28.70 3.60
N VAL A 38 -29.83 29.62 3.00
CA VAL A 38 -28.75 30.36 3.67
C VAL A 38 -28.77 31.82 3.24
N ALA A 39 -28.70 32.75 4.19
CA ALA A 39 -28.50 34.16 3.88
C ALA A 39 -27.49 34.79 4.85
N GLY A 40 -26.78 35.81 4.39
CA GLY A 40 -25.78 36.51 5.19
C GLY A 40 -25.72 38.00 4.88
N LYS A 41 -25.41 38.79 5.90
CA LYS A 41 -25.12 40.23 5.78
C LYS A 41 -23.67 40.49 6.11
N CYS A 42 -23.02 41.38 5.36
CA CYS A 42 -21.63 41.73 5.64
C CYS A 42 -21.50 42.35 7.03
N VAL A 43 -20.59 41.82 7.84
CA VAL A 43 -20.20 42.40 9.14
C VAL A 43 -18.72 42.77 9.20
N ASN A 44 -17.90 42.24 8.27
CA ASN A 44 -16.51 42.62 8.08
C ASN A 44 -16.26 43.12 6.65
N ASN A 45 -16.33 44.44 6.47
CA ASN A 45 -16.19 45.09 5.17
C ASN A 45 -14.84 44.83 4.47
N ASP A 46 -13.78 44.50 5.20
CA ASP A 46 -12.48 44.20 4.60
C ASP A 46 -12.54 42.92 3.75
N LEU A 47 -13.40 41.97 4.13
CA LEU A 47 -13.58 40.67 3.48
C LEU A 47 -14.81 40.63 2.57
N CYS A 48 -16.00 40.96 3.08
CA CYS A 48 -17.26 40.82 2.34
C CYS A 48 -17.69 42.06 1.54
N LYS A 49 -16.90 43.14 1.57
CA LYS A 49 -17.06 44.35 0.75
C LYS A 49 -18.45 45.02 0.83
N GLY A 50 -19.12 44.90 1.98
CA GLY A 50 -20.45 45.44 2.19
C GLY A 50 -21.59 44.65 1.52
N TYR A 51 -21.30 43.54 0.84
CA TYR A 51 -22.30 42.76 0.14
C TYR A 51 -23.21 41.96 1.09
N SER A 52 -24.46 41.80 0.67
CA SER A 52 -25.40 40.83 1.22
C SER A 52 -25.50 39.62 0.27
N ILE A 53 -25.66 38.43 0.82
CA ILE A 53 -25.71 37.18 0.04
C ILE A 53 -26.91 36.31 0.40
N ALA A 54 -27.54 35.71 -0.62
CA ALA A 54 -28.59 34.71 -0.50
C ALA A 54 -28.26 33.46 -1.33
N VAL A 55 -28.44 32.28 -0.74
CA VAL A 55 -28.11 30.99 -1.34
C VAL A 55 -29.28 30.01 -1.15
N GLU A 56 -29.73 29.40 -2.25
CA GLU A 56 -30.66 28.26 -2.26
C GLU A 56 -29.90 26.97 -2.59
N ILE A 57 -30.26 25.85 -1.95
CA ILE A 57 -29.58 24.56 -2.14
C ILE A 57 -30.56 23.58 -2.79
N SER A 58 -30.48 23.46 -4.12
CA SER A 58 -31.50 22.74 -4.90
C SER A 58 -31.19 21.25 -5.07
N LYS A 59 -32.20 20.39 -4.85
CA LYS A 59 -32.07 18.92 -4.92
C LYS A 59 -32.33 18.33 -6.32
N THR A 60 -33.35 18.78 -7.06
CA THR A 60 -33.55 18.55 -8.53
C THR A 60 -34.90 19.05 -9.07
N SER A 61 -35.97 19.10 -8.27
CA SER A 61 -37.34 19.34 -8.79
C SER A 61 -37.77 20.81 -8.83
N ASP A 62 -37.11 21.69 -8.07
CA ASP A 62 -37.64 23.03 -7.75
C ASP A 62 -36.73 24.18 -8.23
N LEU A 63 -35.78 23.95 -9.16
CA LEU A 63 -34.84 24.99 -9.61
C LEU A 63 -35.54 26.27 -10.09
N ALA A 64 -36.64 26.16 -10.84
CA ALA A 64 -37.42 27.32 -11.28
C ALA A 64 -38.00 28.13 -10.11
N LYS A 65 -38.47 27.44 -9.06
CA LYS A 65 -39.01 28.06 -7.84
C LYS A 65 -37.90 28.72 -7.03
N ASP A 66 -36.74 28.08 -6.92
CA ASP A 66 -35.57 28.63 -6.22
C ASP A 66 -35.07 29.91 -6.91
N LEU A 67 -34.99 29.87 -8.25
CA LEU A 67 -34.64 31.04 -9.06
C LEU A 67 -35.66 32.18 -8.91
N ASP A 68 -36.95 31.90 -9.02
CA ASP A 68 -38.00 32.92 -8.86
C ASP A 68 -38.05 33.51 -7.46
N LYS A 69 -37.72 32.72 -6.43
CA LYS A 69 -37.58 33.19 -5.06
C LYS A 69 -36.41 34.16 -4.94
N LEU A 70 -35.24 33.80 -5.48
CA LEU A 70 -34.03 34.64 -5.43
C LEU A 70 -34.16 35.92 -6.26
N ARG A 71 -34.93 35.92 -7.36
CA ARG A 71 -35.21 37.14 -8.14
C ARG A 71 -35.93 38.21 -7.33
N LYS A 72 -36.78 37.79 -6.38
CA LYS A 72 -37.65 38.69 -5.61
C LYS A 72 -37.04 39.17 -4.30
N VAL A 73 -35.91 38.59 -3.86
CA VAL A 73 -35.20 39.06 -2.67
C VAL A 73 -34.18 40.15 -3.02
N ASN A 74 -34.03 41.12 -2.12
CA ASN A 74 -33.08 42.21 -2.26
C ASN A 74 -31.75 41.86 -1.57
N TYR A 75 -30.94 41.05 -2.25
CA TYR A 75 -29.56 40.72 -1.86
C TYR A 75 -28.62 41.02 -3.03
N ASP A 76 -27.38 41.39 -2.74
CA ASP A 76 -26.40 41.78 -3.77
C ASP A 76 -25.86 40.57 -4.53
N LEU A 77 -25.57 39.49 -3.81
CA LEU A 77 -25.05 38.23 -4.35
C LEU A 77 -26.12 37.14 -4.20
N LYS A 78 -26.43 36.45 -5.30
CA LYS A 78 -27.47 35.41 -5.33
C LYS A 78 -26.94 34.14 -5.97
N PHE A 79 -27.09 33.02 -5.26
CA PHE A 79 -26.60 31.73 -5.71
C PHE A 79 -27.67 30.63 -5.61
N VAL A 80 -27.65 29.72 -6.57
CA VAL A 80 -28.28 28.41 -6.44
C VAL A 80 -27.20 27.35 -6.49
N ILE A 81 -27.09 26.54 -5.44
CA ILE A 81 -26.17 25.41 -5.35
C ILE A 81 -26.91 24.14 -5.74
N LEU A 82 -26.52 23.51 -6.84
CA LEU A 82 -27.13 22.28 -7.33
C LEU A 82 -26.48 21.04 -6.72
N LEU A 83 -27.26 20.27 -5.95
CA LEU A 83 -26.81 19.01 -5.34
C LEU A 83 -26.83 17.82 -6.31
N LYS A 84 -27.45 17.95 -7.48
CA LYS A 84 -27.50 16.88 -8.49
C LYS A 84 -27.13 17.39 -9.87
N PRO A 85 -26.71 16.50 -10.79
CA PRO A 85 -26.43 16.87 -12.17
C PRO A 85 -27.61 17.51 -12.87
N TYR A 86 -27.33 18.59 -13.57
CA TYR A 86 -28.19 19.24 -14.54
C TYR A 86 -27.44 19.22 -15.87
N GLU A 87 -28.10 18.84 -16.95
CA GLU A 87 -27.47 18.62 -18.27
C GLU A 87 -26.95 19.93 -18.89
N GLU A 88 -27.68 21.03 -18.71
CA GLU A 88 -27.24 22.39 -19.07
C GLU A 88 -27.60 23.36 -17.95
N LEU A 89 -26.64 24.15 -17.47
CA LEU A 89 -26.90 25.22 -16.50
C LEU A 89 -27.56 26.39 -17.25
N PRO A 90 -28.83 26.75 -16.98
CA PRO A 90 -29.42 27.90 -17.63
C PRO A 90 -28.66 29.17 -17.22
N PRO A 91 -28.31 30.07 -18.14
CA PRO A 91 -27.83 31.40 -17.78
C PRO A 91 -29.01 32.19 -17.20
N VAL A 92 -28.93 32.57 -15.92
CA VAL A 92 -30.02 33.29 -15.23
C VAL A 92 -29.54 34.62 -14.66
N GLY A 93 -29.30 35.61 -15.52
CA GLY A 93 -29.11 37.01 -15.13
C GLY A 93 -28.10 37.24 -14.00
N ASP A 94 -28.55 37.81 -12.89
CA ASP A 94 -27.79 38.14 -11.68
C ASP A 94 -27.61 36.95 -10.72
N ILE A 95 -28.27 35.82 -10.96
CA ILE A 95 -28.22 34.62 -10.10
C ILE A 95 -27.20 33.62 -10.65
N ARG A 96 -26.26 33.19 -9.82
CA ARG A 96 -25.24 32.21 -10.18
C ARG A 96 -25.68 30.80 -9.81
N VAL A 97 -25.92 29.95 -10.80
CA VAL A 97 -26.25 28.52 -10.61
C VAL A 97 -24.96 27.71 -10.71
N ILE A 98 -24.54 27.08 -9.62
CA ILE A 98 -23.23 26.43 -9.50
C ILE A 98 -23.29 25.14 -8.69
N ARG A 99 -22.18 24.40 -8.70
CA ARG A 99 -21.99 23.21 -7.84
C ARG A 99 -21.34 23.58 -6.51
N PRO A 100 -21.52 22.78 -5.44
CA PRO A 100 -20.90 23.02 -4.14
C PRO A 100 -19.39 23.27 -4.23
N GLU A 101 -18.67 22.46 -5.02
CA GLU A 101 -17.21 22.54 -5.20
C GLU A 101 -16.72 23.81 -5.90
N LYS A 102 -17.61 24.55 -6.56
CA LYS A 102 -17.27 25.82 -7.22
C LYS A 102 -17.64 27.05 -6.37
N PHE A 103 -18.40 26.88 -5.30
CA PHE A 103 -18.96 28.00 -4.53
C PHE A 103 -17.90 28.96 -4.00
N GLU A 104 -16.90 28.42 -3.31
CA GLU A 104 -15.85 29.24 -2.72
C GLU A 104 -15.07 30.03 -3.77
N TYR A 105 -14.74 29.39 -4.90
CA TYR A 105 -14.01 30.03 -5.98
C TYR A 105 -14.75 31.25 -6.52
N TYR A 106 -16.06 31.11 -6.78
CA TYR A 106 -16.89 32.22 -7.25
C TYR A 106 -17.06 33.30 -6.19
N LEU A 107 -17.23 32.92 -4.92
CA LEU A 107 -17.34 33.89 -3.85
C LEU A 107 -16.07 34.74 -3.75
N ARG A 108 -14.89 34.11 -3.74
CA ARG A 108 -13.60 34.83 -3.68
C ARG A 108 -13.40 35.79 -4.84
N TYR A 109 -13.82 35.39 -6.04
CA TYR A 109 -13.78 36.25 -7.22
C TYR A 109 -14.66 37.49 -7.06
N LEU A 110 -15.90 37.34 -6.57
CA LEU A 110 -16.82 38.46 -6.38
C LEU A 110 -16.42 39.38 -5.24
N LEU A 111 -15.75 38.85 -4.22
CA LEU A 111 -15.25 39.61 -3.07
C LEU A 111 -13.88 40.26 -3.32
N ASP A 112 -13.25 39.99 -4.47
CA ASP A 112 -11.87 40.38 -4.76
C ASP A 112 -10.91 39.98 -3.62
N THR A 113 -11.02 38.73 -3.19
CA THR A 113 -10.27 38.22 -2.04
C THR A 113 -8.78 38.16 -2.36
N PRO A 114 -7.89 38.73 -1.52
CA PRO A 114 -6.44 38.67 -1.74
C PRO A 114 -5.94 37.23 -1.90
N MET A 115 -4.95 37.02 -2.78
CA MET A 115 -4.34 35.71 -2.97
C MET A 115 -3.68 35.16 -1.68
N THR A 116 -3.31 36.03 -0.75
CA THR A 116 -2.74 35.66 0.56
C THR A 116 -3.77 35.15 1.56
N TYR A 117 -5.08 35.35 1.32
CA TYR A 117 -6.12 34.80 2.17
C TYR A 117 -6.36 33.34 1.82
N HIS A 118 -6.16 32.43 2.78
CA HIS A 118 -6.26 31.00 2.54
C HIS A 118 -7.72 30.56 2.30
N PRO A 119 -7.95 29.56 1.44
CA PRO A 119 -9.27 28.92 1.32
C PRO A 119 -9.78 28.42 2.68
N TYR A 120 -11.10 28.35 2.80
CA TYR A 120 -11.77 27.79 3.97
C TYR A 120 -11.30 26.34 4.19
N PRO A 121 -10.77 25.98 5.37
CA PRO A 121 -10.17 24.67 5.61
C PRO A 121 -11.19 23.54 5.79
N GLY A 122 -12.49 23.84 5.83
CA GLY A 122 -13.53 22.82 5.98
C GLY A 122 -13.68 21.97 4.73
N GLU A 123 -13.99 20.69 4.91
CA GLU A 123 -14.29 19.78 3.80
C GLU A 123 -15.76 19.88 3.40
N ILE A 124 -16.04 19.92 2.10
CA ILE A 124 -17.42 19.86 1.59
C ILE A 124 -18.01 18.50 1.98
N PRO A 125 -19.16 18.45 2.68
CA PRO A 125 -19.74 17.20 3.13
C PRO A 125 -20.44 16.48 1.98
N CYS A 126 -19.66 15.81 1.14
CA CYS A 126 -20.15 14.91 0.12
C CYS A 126 -19.94 13.45 0.57
N LYS A 127 -21.00 12.64 0.51
CA LYS A 127 -20.81 11.19 0.46
C LYS A 127 -20.67 10.81 -1.01
N LEU A 128 -19.43 10.57 -1.42
CA LEU A 128 -19.18 9.69 -2.56
C LEU A 128 -19.68 8.30 -2.14
N LEU A 129 -20.88 7.92 -2.59
CA LEU A 129 -21.23 6.52 -2.65
C LEU A 129 -20.39 5.93 -3.78
N PRO A 130 -19.45 5.02 -3.52
CA PRO A 130 -18.67 4.43 -4.60
C PRO A 130 -19.62 3.59 -5.47
N PRO A 131 -19.77 3.86 -6.78
CA PRO A 131 -20.55 3.00 -7.65
C PRO A 131 -19.72 1.91 -8.31
N ILE A 132 -18.51 1.61 -7.84
CA ILE A 132 -17.50 0.98 -8.71
C ILE A 132 -17.09 -0.38 -8.15
N GLY A 133 -17.98 -1.37 -8.20
CA GLY A 133 -17.57 -2.75 -7.91
C GLY A 133 -16.66 -3.32 -9.01
N ARG A 134 -16.64 -2.67 -10.18
CA ARG A 134 -16.02 -3.20 -11.41
C ARG A 134 -15.06 -2.21 -12.04
N LEU A 135 -13.97 -2.73 -12.58
CA LEU A 135 -12.92 -1.96 -13.27
C LEU A 135 -13.46 -1.02 -14.36
N GLU A 136 -14.42 -1.45 -15.17
CA GLU A 136 -14.95 -0.60 -16.25
C GLU A 136 -15.77 0.58 -15.71
N GLU A 137 -16.46 0.40 -14.58
CA GLU A 137 -17.15 1.50 -13.90
C GLU A 137 -16.14 2.52 -13.37
N PHE A 138 -14.98 2.06 -12.88
CA PHE A 138 -13.89 2.92 -12.42
C PHE A 138 -13.37 3.81 -13.54
N LYS A 139 -13.04 3.18 -14.68
CA LYS A 139 -12.52 3.89 -15.86
C LYS A 139 -13.52 4.91 -16.39
N ARG A 140 -14.79 4.50 -16.54
CA ARG A 140 -15.88 5.37 -16.98
C ARG A 140 -16.05 6.55 -16.05
N TYR A 141 -16.01 6.31 -14.74
CA TYR A 141 -16.17 7.38 -13.75
C TYR A 141 -15.01 8.40 -13.80
N LEU A 142 -13.76 7.94 -13.89
CA LEU A 142 -12.62 8.86 -14.08
C LEU A 142 -12.74 9.68 -15.37
N ALA A 143 -13.11 9.03 -16.48
CA ALA A 143 -13.17 9.67 -17.80
C ALA A 143 -14.35 10.63 -17.95
N GLU A 144 -15.56 10.14 -17.74
CA GLU A 144 -16.82 10.80 -18.13
C GLU A 144 -17.37 11.66 -17.00
N GLU A 145 -17.21 11.21 -15.75
CA GLU A 145 -17.85 11.87 -14.61
C GLU A 145 -16.94 12.90 -13.94
N LEU A 146 -15.66 12.55 -13.76
CA LEU A 146 -14.66 13.46 -13.21
C LEU A 146 -13.95 14.29 -14.28
N GLY A 147 -13.99 13.87 -15.55
CA GLY A 147 -13.35 14.59 -16.65
C GLY A 147 -11.82 14.46 -16.66
N PHE A 148 -11.28 13.36 -16.13
CA PHE A 148 -9.83 13.08 -16.08
C PHE A 148 -9.46 11.76 -16.79
N PRO A 149 -9.77 11.60 -18.10
CA PRO A 149 -9.40 10.38 -18.84
C PRO A 149 -7.89 10.13 -18.86
N GLU A 150 -7.07 11.17 -18.78
CA GLU A 150 -5.60 11.09 -18.74
C GLU A 150 -5.07 10.39 -17.48
N PHE A 151 -5.85 10.35 -16.39
CA PHE A 151 -5.46 9.71 -15.14
C PHE A 151 -5.79 8.22 -15.07
N ILE A 152 -6.47 7.63 -16.06
CA ILE A 152 -6.89 6.24 -15.98
C ILE A 152 -5.70 5.30 -15.82
N ASP A 153 -4.79 5.26 -16.78
CA ASP A 153 -3.68 4.30 -16.76
C ASP A 153 -2.74 4.54 -15.56
N TYR A 154 -2.53 5.81 -15.24
CA TYR A 154 -1.72 6.21 -14.08
C TYR A 154 -2.36 5.75 -12.76
N SER A 155 -3.68 5.91 -12.60
CA SER A 155 -4.41 5.45 -11.41
C SER A 155 -4.39 3.93 -11.28
N LEU A 156 -4.62 3.21 -12.38
CA LEU A 156 -4.58 1.73 -12.38
C LEU A 156 -3.20 1.21 -11.98
N ARG A 157 -2.14 1.80 -12.54
CA ARG A 157 -0.76 1.46 -12.19
C ARG A 157 -0.46 1.78 -10.73
N PHE A 158 -0.90 2.93 -10.23
CA PHE A 158 -0.69 3.33 -8.83
C PHE A 158 -1.43 2.41 -7.85
N ILE A 159 -2.66 2.01 -8.18
CA ILE A 159 -3.45 1.05 -7.40
C ILE A 159 -2.73 -0.30 -7.34
N LEU A 160 -2.28 -0.84 -8.48
CA LEU A 160 -1.52 -2.10 -8.53
C LEU A 160 -0.19 -2.02 -7.79
N LYS A 161 0.56 -0.92 -7.96
CA LYS A 161 1.82 -0.67 -7.25
C LYS A 161 1.60 -0.69 -5.74
N THR A 162 0.58 0.02 -5.27
CA THR A 162 0.23 0.09 -3.84
C THR A 162 -0.28 -1.25 -3.33
N TYR A 163 -0.97 -2.02 -4.15
CA TYR A 163 -1.41 -3.37 -3.80
C TYR A 163 -0.23 -4.34 -3.62
N ALA A 164 0.70 -4.37 -4.59
CA ALA A 164 1.87 -5.25 -4.54
C ALA A 164 2.84 -4.86 -3.42
N LEU A 165 3.17 -3.58 -3.30
CA LEU A 165 4.10 -3.08 -2.28
C LEU A 165 3.46 -2.97 -0.89
N GLY A 166 2.13 -3.02 -0.83
CA GLY A 166 1.33 -2.81 0.36
C GLY A 166 1.16 -1.34 0.77
N GLU A 167 2.22 -0.54 0.62
CA GLU A 167 2.23 0.90 0.83
C GLU A 167 3.12 1.56 -0.24
N THR A 168 2.71 2.74 -0.71
CA THR A 168 3.48 3.53 -1.68
C THR A 168 3.78 4.91 -1.12
N LEU A 169 5.05 5.32 -1.14
CA LEU A 169 5.44 6.71 -0.86
C LEU A 169 4.95 7.61 -1.99
N PHE A 170 4.21 8.66 -1.64
CA PHE A 170 3.79 9.67 -2.62
C PHE A 170 4.28 11.08 -2.28
N LYS A 171 4.65 11.35 -1.01
CA LYS A 171 5.12 12.67 -0.58
C LYS A 171 6.05 12.59 0.62
N THR A 172 7.07 13.43 0.65
CA THR A 172 7.91 13.73 1.83
C THR A 172 7.74 15.19 2.21
N VAL A 173 7.88 15.49 3.50
CA VAL A 173 7.91 16.85 4.03
C VAL A 173 8.99 16.95 5.08
N TYR A 174 9.94 17.85 4.89
CA TYR A 174 11.01 18.13 5.84
C TYR A 174 10.99 19.61 6.24
N ILE A 175 10.98 19.87 7.55
CA ILE A 175 11.07 21.22 8.12
C ILE A 175 12.32 21.22 9.03
N PRO A 176 13.44 21.81 8.60
CA PRO A 176 14.64 21.87 9.43
C PRO A 176 14.36 22.64 10.74
N LEU A 177 14.89 22.17 11.86
CA LEU A 177 14.63 22.73 13.22
C LEU A 177 15.00 24.21 13.40
N TYR A 178 15.69 24.83 12.43
CA TYR A 178 16.15 26.21 12.47
C TYR A 178 15.94 26.94 11.14
N SER A 179 15.01 26.47 10.31
CA SER A 179 14.67 27.11 9.03
C SER A 179 13.16 27.32 8.91
N SER A 180 12.76 28.44 8.32
CA SER A 180 11.39 28.67 7.84
C SER A 180 11.12 27.98 6.50
N GLU A 181 12.13 27.41 5.86
CA GLU A 181 12.01 26.74 4.57
C GLU A 181 11.56 25.30 4.75
N GLN A 182 10.44 24.96 4.11
CA GLN A 182 9.90 23.62 4.05
C GLN A 182 10.33 22.96 2.73
N PHE A 183 10.93 21.77 2.83
CA PHE A 183 11.24 20.94 1.66
C PHE A 183 10.12 19.91 1.48
N VAL A 184 9.59 19.81 0.26
CA VAL A 184 8.50 18.89 -0.09
C VAL A 184 8.87 18.18 -1.38
N ASP A 185 9.15 16.88 -1.31
CA ASP A 185 9.24 16.06 -2.51
C ASP A 185 7.92 15.32 -2.75
N VAL A 186 7.53 15.28 -4.01
CA VAL A 186 6.30 14.65 -4.47
C VAL A 186 6.70 13.59 -5.50
N TYR A 187 6.33 12.34 -5.23
CA TYR A 187 6.72 11.20 -6.04
C TYR A 187 5.61 10.74 -6.98
N GLU A 188 4.37 11.19 -6.74
CA GLU A 188 3.18 10.83 -7.52
C GLU A 188 2.27 12.05 -7.70
N ASP A 189 1.47 12.12 -8.77
CA ASP A 189 0.59 13.28 -9.02
C ASP A 189 -0.43 13.45 -7.87
N LEU A 190 -0.31 14.55 -7.13
CA LEU A 190 -1.15 14.85 -5.96
C LEU A 190 -2.63 14.93 -6.30
N ARG A 191 -3.00 15.35 -7.51
CA ARG A 191 -4.40 15.42 -7.94
C ARG A 191 -4.98 14.02 -8.05
N MET A 192 -4.24 13.09 -8.64
CA MET A 192 -4.64 11.68 -8.73
C MET A 192 -4.77 11.06 -7.34
N VAL A 193 -3.76 11.25 -6.48
CA VAL A 193 -3.78 10.71 -5.10
C VAL A 193 -5.00 11.24 -4.34
N GLU A 194 -5.30 12.53 -4.47
CA GLU A 194 -6.45 13.14 -3.81
C GLU A 194 -7.78 12.61 -4.37
N ILE A 195 -7.91 12.42 -5.69
CA ILE A 195 -9.09 11.78 -6.30
C ILE A 195 -9.27 10.37 -5.73
N LEU A 196 -8.21 9.54 -5.72
CA LEU A 196 -8.29 8.18 -5.18
C LEU A 196 -8.63 8.14 -3.69
N ARG A 197 -8.13 9.12 -2.91
CA ARG A 197 -8.47 9.29 -1.48
C ARG A 197 -9.93 9.64 -1.29
N GLN A 198 -10.45 10.61 -2.05
CA GLN A 198 -11.86 11.02 -2.00
C GLN A 198 -12.79 9.88 -2.42
N MET A 199 -12.39 9.08 -3.41
CA MET A 199 -13.07 7.85 -3.83
C MET A 199 -12.95 6.70 -2.81
N ARG A 200 -12.20 6.89 -1.72
CA ARG A 200 -11.92 5.87 -0.69
C ARG A 200 -11.25 4.62 -1.24
N ILE A 201 -10.49 4.75 -2.32
CA ILE A 201 -9.67 3.65 -2.88
C ILE A 201 -8.40 3.51 -2.06
N ILE A 202 -7.84 4.63 -1.61
CA ILE A 202 -6.63 4.67 -0.79
C ILE A 202 -6.86 5.37 0.55
N ASN A 203 -6.06 4.99 1.54
CA ASN A 203 -5.87 5.68 2.80
C ASN A 203 -4.47 6.32 2.79
N ILE A 204 -4.31 7.45 3.49
CA ILE A 204 -3.03 8.14 3.61
C ILE A 204 -2.63 8.20 5.08
N GLU A 205 -1.41 7.74 5.37
CA GLU A 205 -0.81 7.81 6.70
C GLU A 205 0.53 8.54 6.66
N GLY A 206 0.76 9.40 7.64
CA GLY A 206 2.05 10.06 7.84
C GLY A 206 2.94 9.31 8.83
N ARG A 207 4.22 9.09 8.52
CA ARG A 207 5.21 8.52 9.43
C ARG A 207 6.40 9.45 9.62
N GLY A 208 7.00 9.42 10.81
CA GLY A 208 8.10 10.32 11.18
C GLY A 208 7.65 11.71 11.66
N ALA A 209 8.61 12.51 12.10
CA ALA A 209 8.39 13.88 12.54
C ALA A 209 8.84 14.88 11.47
N TYR A 210 8.15 16.03 11.37
CA TYR A 210 8.50 17.07 10.39
C TYR A 210 9.96 17.53 10.51
N ALA A 211 10.46 17.67 11.74
CA ALA A 211 11.83 18.03 12.08
C ALA A 211 12.91 17.08 11.52
N SER A 212 12.54 15.82 11.27
CA SER A 212 13.45 14.76 10.80
C SER A 212 13.04 14.19 9.43
N GLY A 213 12.01 14.77 8.81
CA GLY A 213 11.39 14.27 7.59
C GLY A 213 10.16 13.43 7.93
N LYS A 214 8.98 13.93 7.57
CA LYS A 214 7.71 13.22 7.61
C LYS A 214 7.42 12.67 6.22
N ILE A 215 7.20 11.37 6.13
CA ILE A 215 6.80 10.72 4.88
C ILE A 215 5.30 10.47 4.88
N PHE A 216 4.67 10.49 3.72
CA PHE A 216 3.26 10.17 3.54
C PHE A 216 3.14 8.95 2.62
N LEU A 217 2.56 7.90 3.18
CA LEU A 217 2.38 6.62 2.53
C LEU A 217 0.90 6.43 2.20
N ALA A 218 0.62 6.00 0.98
CA ALA A 218 -0.70 5.53 0.57
C ALA A 218 -0.80 4.02 0.81
N SER A 219 -1.92 3.56 1.34
CA SER A 219 -2.30 2.14 1.42
C SER A 219 -3.67 1.95 0.80
N LEU A 220 -4.00 0.76 0.32
CA LEU A 220 -5.35 0.51 -0.21
C LEU A 220 -6.37 0.38 0.92
N SER A 221 -7.59 0.85 0.68
CA SER A 221 -8.75 0.43 1.47
C SER A 221 -9.16 -0.99 1.06
N GLN A 222 -10.06 -1.63 1.82
CA GLN A 222 -10.63 -2.93 1.42
C GLN A 222 -11.21 -2.88 -0.01
N TYR A 223 -11.87 -1.77 -0.32
CA TYR A 223 -12.44 -1.53 -1.62
C TYR A 223 -11.37 -1.33 -2.71
N GLY A 224 -10.30 -0.60 -2.40
CA GLY A 224 -9.14 -0.49 -3.28
C GLY A 224 -8.47 -1.84 -3.57
N GLU A 225 -8.40 -2.74 -2.58
CA GLU A 225 -7.86 -4.10 -2.76
C GLU A 225 -8.71 -4.95 -3.72
N GLU A 226 -10.05 -4.86 -3.64
CA GLU A 226 -10.96 -5.56 -4.56
C GLU A 226 -10.80 -5.08 -6.01
N LEU A 227 -10.66 -3.76 -6.19
CA LEU A 227 -10.38 -3.15 -7.48
C LEU A 227 -8.99 -3.59 -8.00
N ALA A 228 -7.96 -3.54 -7.15
CA ALA A 228 -6.61 -3.97 -7.50
C ALA A 228 -6.57 -5.43 -7.95
N ARG A 229 -7.26 -6.34 -7.24
CA ARG A 229 -7.42 -7.74 -7.63
C ARG A 229 -8.06 -7.87 -9.02
N SER A 230 -9.11 -7.11 -9.29
CA SER A 230 -9.79 -7.13 -10.60
C SER A 230 -8.87 -6.67 -11.73
N ILE A 231 -8.05 -5.64 -11.48
CA ILE A 231 -7.04 -5.16 -12.43
C ILE A 231 -5.98 -6.25 -12.66
N ALA A 232 -5.41 -6.80 -11.58
CA ALA A 232 -4.36 -7.82 -11.66
C ALA A 232 -4.83 -9.07 -12.43
N MET A 233 -6.04 -9.56 -12.14
CA MET A 233 -6.62 -10.70 -12.85
C MET A 233 -6.78 -10.43 -14.35
N LYS A 234 -7.24 -9.23 -14.73
CA LYS A 234 -7.38 -8.84 -16.13
C LYS A 234 -6.01 -8.80 -16.83
N GLU A 235 -5.00 -8.23 -16.19
CA GLU A 235 -3.64 -8.17 -16.72
C GLU A 235 -3.00 -9.56 -16.87
N ILE A 236 -3.22 -10.47 -15.91
CA ILE A 236 -2.76 -11.86 -16.00
C ILE A 236 -3.43 -12.57 -17.18
N LEU A 237 -4.76 -12.45 -17.33
CA LEU A 237 -5.48 -13.09 -18.44
C LEU A 237 -5.02 -12.55 -19.79
N ASN A 238 -4.85 -11.23 -19.92
CA ASN A 238 -4.41 -10.59 -21.16
C ASN A 238 -2.97 -10.97 -21.55
N ASN A 239 -2.13 -11.30 -20.57
CA ASN A 239 -0.71 -11.61 -20.78
C ASN A 239 -0.37 -13.08 -20.48
N GLU A 240 -1.36 -13.97 -20.38
CA GLU A 240 -1.16 -15.36 -19.96
C GLU A 240 -0.07 -16.07 -20.78
N PRO A 241 -0.05 -16.01 -22.13
CA PRO A 241 0.99 -16.68 -22.92
C PRO A 241 2.39 -16.16 -22.60
N LYS A 242 2.55 -14.84 -22.42
CA LYS A 242 3.83 -14.21 -22.08
C LYS A 242 4.28 -14.60 -20.67
N ILE A 243 3.36 -14.67 -19.72
CA ILE A 243 3.66 -15.11 -18.35
C ILE A 243 4.20 -16.55 -18.37
N LYS A 244 3.53 -17.47 -19.08
CA LYS A 244 3.99 -18.86 -19.22
C LYS A 244 5.37 -18.95 -19.88
N GLU A 245 5.60 -18.15 -20.92
CA GLU A 245 6.89 -18.06 -21.60
C GLU A 245 8.00 -17.55 -20.68
N GLU A 246 7.73 -16.55 -19.83
CA GLU A 246 8.71 -16.04 -18.87
C GLU A 246 9.00 -17.04 -17.75
N ILE A 247 7.99 -17.80 -17.29
CA ILE A 247 8.18 -18.89 -16.32
C ILE A 247 9.09 -19.98 -16.89
N SER A 248 8.88 -20.40 -18.15
CA SER A 248 9.64 -21.51 -18.75
C SER A 248 11.11 -21.20 -19.04
N LYS A 249 11.51 -19.92 -19.03
CA LYS A 249 12.92 -19.50 -19.19
C LYS A 249 13.78 -19.75 -17.96
N TYR A 250 13.17 -20.07 -16.82
CA TYR A 250 13.87 -20.30 -15.56
C TYR A 250 13.70 -21.75 -15.10
N ASN A 251 14.66 -22.24 -14.34
CA ASN A 251 14.46 -23.44 -13.53
C ASN A 251 13.22 -23.25 -12.65
N ILE A 252 12.35 -24.26 -12.61
CA ILE A 252 11.09 -24.31 -11.86
C ILE A 252 11.22 -23.93 -10.37
N ILE A 253 12.37 -24.15 -9.74
CA ILE A 253 12.61 -23.78 -8.34
C ILE A 253 12.67 -22.26 -8.16
N ILE A 254 13.19 -21.49 -9.13
CA ILE A 254 13.28 -20.03 -9.01
C ILE A 254 11.90 -19.35 -9.02
N PRO A 255 10.98 -19.64 -9.96
CA PRO A 255 9.62 -19.15 -9.89
C PRO A 255 8.88 -19.62 -8.62
N PHE A 256 9.11 -20.86 -8.17
CA PHE A 256 8.53 -21.38 -6.92
C PHE A 256 8.97 -20.54 -5.70
N ILE A 257 10.28 -20.37 -5.51
CA ILE A 257 10.86 -19.56 -4.43
C ILE A 257 10.34 -18.12 -4.52
N THR A 258 10.42 -17.50 -5.71
CA THR A 258 9.98 -16.11 -5.92
C THR A 258 8.52 -15.93 -5.58
N SER A 259 7.68 -16.90 -5.93
CA SER A 259 6.25 -16.76 -5.70
C SER A 259 5.91 -16.89 -4.23
N ILE A 260 6.55 -17.79 -3.48
CA ILE A 260 6.38 -17.88 -2.01
C ILE A 260 6.90 -16.62 -1.32
N THR A 261 8.08 -16.14 -1.72
CA THR A 261 8.77 -15.00 -1.09
C THR A 261 8.16 -13.65 -1.42
N CYS A 262 7.38 -13.58 -2.50
CA CYS A 262 6.52 -12.44 -2.80
C CYS A 262 5.05 -12.71 -2.42
N TRP A 263 4.72 -13.89 -1.88
CA TRP A 263 3.36 -14.22 -1.48
C TRP A 263 2.94 -13.45 -0.21
N LYS A 264 1.62 -13.31 -0.12
CA LYS A 264 0.86 -12.27 0.56
C LYS A 264 1.23 -11.90 2.02
N ARG A 265 1.03 -10.61 2.28
CA ARG A 265 0.82 -9.87 3.53
C ARG A 265 -0.23 -10.51 4.45
N VAL A 266 0.04 -10.61 5.76
CA VAL A 266 -0.99 -10.94 6.77
C VAL A 266 -1.08 -9.78 7.76
N GLY A 267 -2.13 -8.96 7.62
CA GLY A 267 -2.34 -7.76 8.43
C GLY A 267 -1.40 -6.59 8.06
N ARG A 268 -1.02 -5.78 9.05
CA ARG A 268 -0.12 -4.62 8.88
C ARG A 268 1.36 -4.98 8.68
N LYS A 269 1.73 -6.27 8.80
CA LYS A 269 3.12 -6.73 8.63
C LYS A 269 3.26 -7.44 7.29
N GLN A 270 4.04 -6.85 6.39
CA GLN A 270 4.52 -7.52 5.18
C GLN A 270 5.76 -8.32 5.59
N LEU A 271 5.69 -9.64 5.48
CA LEU A 271 6.77 -10.54 5.92
C LEU A 271 7.70 -10.94 4.78
N CYS A 272 7.27 -10.81 3.53
CA CYS A 272 7.97 -11.41 2.40
C CYS A 272 8.04 -10.43 1.22
N CYS A 273 9.26 -10.01 0.89
CA CYS A 273 9.62 -9.30 -0.34
C CYS A 273 11.10 -9.57 -0.65
N LEU A 274 11.50 -9.46 -1.92
CA LEU A 274 12.90 -9.60 -2.31
C LEU A 274 13.60 -8.25 -2.09
N GLU A 275 14.42 -8.17 -1.05
CA GLU A 275 15.26 -7.00 -0.76
C GLU A 275 16.35 -6.84 -1.84
N LEU A 276 16.55 -5.62 -2.33
CA LEU A 276 17.67 -5.35 -3.25
C LEU A 276 18.98 -5.29 -2.44
N PRO A 277 20.02 -6.04 -2.84
CA PRO A 277 21.22 -6.20 -2.02
C PRO A 277 22.06 -4.93 -2.02
N GLU A 278 22.10 -4.22 -0.89
CA GLU A 278 23.14 -3.20 -0.65
C GLU A 278 24.20 -3.64 0.37
N ASN A 279 23.90 -4.47 1.39
CA ASN A 279 24.89 -5.00 2.36
C ASN A 279 24.35 -6.19 3.19
N LEU A 280 24.02 -7.33 2.57
CA LEU A 280 23.53 -8.50 3.31
C LEU A 280 24.67 -9.42 3.77
N GLU A 281 25.01 -9.39 5.05
CA GLU A 281 25.69 -10.52 5.70
C GLU A 281 24.73 -11.72 5.73
N VAL A 282 24.90 -12.62 4.75
CA VAL A 282 24.01 -13.77 4.46
C VAL A 282 23.62 -14.58 5.71
N ALA A 283 24.54 -14.78 6.66
CA ALA A 283 24.25 -15.55 7.89
C ALA A 283 23.38 -14.80 8.92
N GLY A 284 23.49 -13.47 8.98
CA GLY A 284 22.67 -12.65 9.88
C GLY A 284 21.25 -12.44 9.36
N SER A 285 21.09 -12.37 8.03
CA SER A 285 19.80 -12.14 7.36
C SER A 285 18.95 -13.40 7.19
N ILE A 286 19.56 -14.58 6.99
CA ILE A 286 18.84 -15.87 6.97
C ILE A 286 18.12 -16.12 8.31
N VAL A 287 18.60 -15.56 9.42
CA VAL A 287 18.18 -15.97 10.79
C VAL A 287 17.37 -14.89 11.52
N GLY A 288 17.20 -13.70 10.92
CA GLY A 288 16.40 -12.61 11.49
C GLY A 288 14.89 -12.90 11.60
N ILE A 289 14.42 -14.03 11.06
CA ILE A 289 13.01 -14.42 11.14
C ILE A 289 12.83 -15.26 12.40
N SER A 290 12.51 -14.62 13.52
CA SER A 290 11.92 -15.29 14.67
C SER A 290 10.56 -15.85 14.23
N TYR A 291 10.55 -17.08 13.72
CA TYR A 291 9.33 -17.72 13.27
C TYR A 291 8.43 -17.95 14.47
N ASN A 292 7.30 -17.24 14.54
CA ASN A 292 6.19 -17.74 15.33
C ASN A 292 5.63 -18.93 14.54
N ILE A 293 5.92 -20.15 15.01
CA ILE A 293 5.55 -21.40 14.36
C ILE A 293 4.02 -21.51 14.19
N GLU A 294 3.25 -21.13 15.21
CA GLU A 294 1.78 -21.10 15.15
C GLU A 294 1.28 -20.17 14.04
N TRP A 295 1.87 -18.97 13.96
CA TRP A 295 1.59 -18.03 12.87
C TRP A 295 1.94 -18.60 11.49
N LEU A 296 3.03 -19.37 11.38
CA LEU A 296 3.46 -19.99 10.14
C LEU A 296 2.43 -21.04 9.66
N TYR A 297 1.95 -21.91 10.56
CA TYR A 297 0.94 -22.92 10.25
C TYR A 297 -0.40 -22.33 9.84
N ASP A 298 -0.87 -21.29 10.55
CA ASP A 298 -2.15 -20.65 10.27
C ASP A 298 -2.20 -20.06 8.86
N ASN A 299 -1.08 -19.49 8.40
CA ASN A 299 -1.03 -18.76 7.13
C ASN A 299 -0.67 -19.63 5.92
N ILE A 300 0.11 -20.70 6.10
CA ILE A 300 0.50 -21.61 5.00
C ILE A 300 -0.60 -22.59 4.62
N SER A 301 -1.53 -22.89 5.55
CA SER A 301 -2.64 -23.84 5.32
C SER A 301 -3.39 -23.59 4.01
N ASN A 302 -3.55 -22.32 3.62
CA ASN A 302 -4.24 -21.91 2.39
C ASN A 302 -3.45 -22.18 1.10
N LEU A 303 -2.11 -22.26 1.17
CA LEU A 303 -1.25 -22.48 0.00
C LEU A 303 -1.12 -23.95 -0.40
N ARG A 304 -1.49 -24.89 0.49
CA ARG A 304 -1.21 -26.33 0.32
C ARG A 304 0.28 -26.61 0.05
N ILE A 305 1.16 -25.83 0.67
CA ILE A 305 2.61 -26.02 0.60
C ILE A 305 3.04 -26.60 1.94
N PRO A 306 3.87 -27.67 1.95
CA PRO A 306 4.41 -28.19 3.20
C PRO A 306 5.22 -27.08 3.94
N PRO A 307 5.06 -26.91 5.26
CA PRO A 307 5.75 -25.87 6.03
C PRO A 307 7.27 -25.84 5.80
N GLU A 308 7.90 -27.00 5.73
CA GLU A 308 9.32 -27.18 5.48
C GLU A 308 9.76 -26.60 4.12
N ALA A 309 8.91 -26.69 3.09
CA ALA A 309 9.17 -26.16 1.76
C ALA A 309 8.96 -24.65 1.70
N TYR A 310 8.01 -24.13 2.48
CA TYR A 310 7.85 -22.69 2.68
C TYR A 310 9.09 -22.09 3.35
N LEU A 311 9.54 -22.69 4.46
CA LEU A 311 10.75 -22.27 5.16
C LEU A 311 11.97 -22.33 4.24
N PHE A 312 12.12 -23.41 3.47
CA PHE A 312 13.15 -23.51 2.45
C PHE A 312 13.09 -22.33 1.48
N ALA A 313 11.93 -22.00 0.91
CA ALA A 313 11.81 -20.91 -0.04
C ALA A 313 12.17 -19.54 0.57
N ILE A 314 11.67 -19.24 1.77
CA ILE A 314 11.95 -17.97 2.47
C ILE A 314 13.43 -17.84 2.83
N ASN A 315 14.08 -18.90 3.28
CA ASN A 315 15.49 -18.84 3.68
C ASN A 315 16.42 -18.89 2.46
N SER A 316 16.13 -19.72 1.47
CA SER A 316 16.95 -19.85 0.26
C SER A 316 16.90 -18.60 -0.60
N SER A 317 15.82 -17.81 -0.56
CA SER A 317 15.76 -16.51 -1.26
C SER A 317 16.74 -15.48 -0.73
N ASN A 318 17.34 -15.70 0.45
CA ASN A 318 18.39 -14.84 1.00
C ASN A 318 19.80 -15.24 0.55
N LEU A 319 19.93 -16.37 -0.17
CA LEU A 319 21.21 -16.76 -0.77
C LEU A 319 21.52 -15.85 -1.97
N PRO A 320 22.74 -15.31 -2.13
CA PRO A 320 22.99 -14.21 -3.06
C PRO A 320 22.65 -14.47 -4.54
N ILE A 321 23.01 -15.65 -5.05
CA ILE A 321 22.74 -16.06 -6.45
C ILE A 321 21.26 -16.39 -6.61
N VAL A 322 20.63 -17.06 -5.64
CA VAL A 322 19.18 -17.32 -5.66
C VAL A 322 18.41 -16.00 -5.65
N LEU A 323 18.72 -15.09 -4.72
CA LEU A 323 18.13 -13.76 -4.60
C LEU A 323 18.23 -13.01 -5.92
N LYS A 324 19.43 -12.97 -6.51
CA LYS A 324 19.66 -12.33 -7.82
C LYS A 324 18.76 -12.92 -8.89
N LYS A 325 18.62 -14.25 -8.95
CA LYS A 325 17.76 -14.95 -9.92
C LYS A 325 16.28 -14.68 -9.67
N CYS A 326 15.84 -14.65 -8.43
CA CYS A 326 14.48 -14.30 -8.04
C CYS A 326 14.14 -12.85 -8.42
N ILE A 327 15.07 -11.91 -8.20
CA ILE A 327 14.92 -10.51 -8.63
C ILE A 327 14.87 -10.43 -10.17
N GLU A 328 15.81 -11.09 -10.88
CA GLU A 328 15.82 -11.14 -12.35
C GLU A 328 14.48 -11.65 -12.89
N PHE A 329 13.94 -12.71 -12.28
CA PHE A 329 12.65 -13.29 -12.62
C PHE A 329 11.49 -12.32 -12.33
N ALA A 330 11.41 -11.74 -11.12
CA ALA A 330 10.36 -10.78 -10.76
C ALA A 330 10.36 -9.56 -11.69
N LYS A 331 11.54 -9.06 -12.07
CA LYS A 331 11.70 -7.92 -13.00
C LYS A 331 11.12 -8.19 -14.39
N ARG A 332 10.99 -9.45 -14.82
CA ARG A 332 10.35 -9.80 -16.11
C ARG A 332 8.89 -9.35 -16.15
N PHE A 333 8.24 -9.25 -14.99
CA PHE A 333 6.83 -8.88 -14.87
C PHE A 333 6.59 -7.37 -14.67
N GLU A 334 7.65 -6.55 -14.50
CA GLU A 334 7.50 -5.08 -14.42
C GLU A 334 6.92 -4.51 -15.72
N LYS A 335 7.38 -5.03 -16.88
CA LYS A 335 6.88 -4.62 -18.20
C LYS A 335 5.41 -4.97 -18.43
N LEU A 336 4.89 -5.94 -17.67
CA LEU A 336 3.50 -6.37 -17.70
C LEU A 336 2.68 -5.67 -16.60
N GLN A 337 3.27 -4.74 -15.85
CA GLN A 337 2.65 -4.08 -14.70
C GLN A 337 2.16 -5.05 -13.61
N LEU A 338 2.82 -6.21 -13.50
CA LEU A 338 2.51 -7.23 -12.48
C LEU A 338 3.62 -7.36 -11.43
N ALA A 339 4.69 -6.57 -11.55
CA ALA A 339 5.73 -6.40 -10.55
C ALA A 339 6.10 -4.93 -10.38
N PHE A 340 6.50 -4.56 -9.18
CA PHE A 340 6.80 -3.19 -8.80
C PHE A 340 7.98 -3.14 -7.84
N ILE A 341 8.83 -2.14 -8.04
CA ILE A 341 9.91 -1.77 -7.13
C ILE A 341 9.45 -0.58 -6.28
N GLY A 342 9.77 -0.60 -5.00
CA GLY A 342 9.57 0.56 -4.14
C GLY A 342 10.32 0.46 -2.81
N GLY A 343 10.41 1.60 -2.13
CA GLY A 343 11.18 1.70 -0.89
C GLY A 343 10.50 1.04 0.31
N MET A 344 11.33 0.54 1.21
CA MET A 344 10.96 0.06 2.53
C MET A 344 11.18 1.17 3.56
N TYR A 345 10.15 1.44 4.35
CA TYR A 345 10.17 2.51 5.35
C TYR A 345 9.80 1.99 6.73
N GLY A 346 10.58 2.37 7.74
CA GLY A 346 10.29 2.07 9.14
C GLY A 346 9.13 2.87 9.72
N SER A 347 8.75 2.51 10.95
CA SER A 347 7.76 3.26 11.75
C SER A 347 8.13 4.74 11.94
N LYS A 348 9.44 5.05 11.98
CA LYS A 348 9.96 6.43 12.06
C LYS A 348 10.09 7.12 10.69
N GLY A 349 9.66 6.50 9.59
CA GLY A 349 9.79 7.03 8.23
C GLY A 349 11.19 6.90 7.62
N LYS A 350 12.13 6.22 8.30
CA LYS A 350 13.49 5.98 7.78
C LYS A 350 13.44 4.97 6.63
N TYR A 351 14.09 5.30 5.52
CA TYR A 351 14.32 4.39 4.39
C TYR A 351 15.35 3.31 4.75
N TYR A 352 15.06 2.07 4.40
CA TYR A 352 15.92 0.90 4.68
C TYR A 352 16.47 0.22 3.44
N GLY A 353 15.97 0.55 2.26
CA GLY A 353 16.32 -0.12 1.01
C GLY A 353 15.10 -0.27 0.13
N ASP A 354 15.34 -0.76 -1.09
CA ASP A 354 14.30 -1.05 -2.06
C ASP A 354 13.93 -2.53 -2.02
N LYS A 355 12.67 -2.80 -2.34
CA LYS A 355 12.14 -4.15 -2.53
C LYS A 355 11.47 -4.27 -3.89
N ILE A 356 11.47 -5.48 -4.44
CA ILE A 356 10.59 -5.85 -5.55
C ILE A 356 9.48 -6.79 -5.07
N CYS A 357 8.26 -6.50 -5.49
CA CYS A 357 7.08 -7.32 -5.20
C CYS A 357 6.33 -7.61 -6.50
N ILE A 358 5.82 -8.83 -6.65
CA ILE A 358 4.81 -9.15 -7.67
C ILE A 358 3.41 -9.03 -7.08
N VAL A 359 2.40 -8.81 -7.92
CA VAL A 359 1.01 -8.79 -7.44
C VAL A 359 0.62 -10.18 -6.90
N PRO A 360 -0.18 -10.27 -5.82
CA PRO A 360 -0.52 -11.54 -5.18
C PRO A 360 -1.12 -12.59 -6.13
N GLU A 361 -1.97 -12.16 -7.06
CA GLU A 361 -2.63 -13.03 -8.03
C GLU A 361 -1.63 -13.65 -9.02
N LEU A 362 -0.55 -12.93 -9.35
CA LEU A 362 0.53 -13.46 -10.19
C LEU A 362 1.33 -14.51 -9.40
N ALA A 363 1.61 -14.25 -8.12
CA ALA A 363 2.26 -15.25 -7.26
C ALA A 363 1.43 -16.53 -7.18
N ASP A 364 0.12 -16.42 -6.94
CA ASP A 364 -0.80 -17.57 -6.92
C ASP A 364 -0.82 -18.30 -8.26
N TYR A 365 -0.83 -17.57 -9.38
CA TYR A 365 -0.81 -18.14 -10.72
C TYR A 365 0.46 -18.95 -10.97
N ILE A 366 1.64 -18.37 -10.66
CA ILE A 366 2.92 -19.05 -10.81
C ILE A 366 2.99 -20.28 -9.89
N LEU A 367 2.57 -20.17 -8.63
CA LEU A 367 2.55 -21.31 -7.70
C LEU A 367 1.70 -22.47 -8.21
N LYS A 368 0.52 -22.20 -8.78
CA LYS A 368 -0.31 -23.25 -9.38
C LYS A 368 0.41 -23.99 -10.51
N MET A 369 1.30 -23.31 -11.24
CA MET A 369 2.06 -23.91 -12.33
C MET A 369 3.29 -24.66 -11.86
N THR A 370 3.95 -24.20 -10.79
CA THR A 370 5.30 -24.68 -10.44
C THR A 370 5.34 -25.57 -9.21
N ARG A 371 4.36 -25.48 -8.31
CA ARG A 371 4.40 -26.12 -6.98
C ARG A 371 4.69 -27.61 -7.04
N ASP A 372 3.87 -28.39 -7.75
CA ASP A 372 3.93 -29.85 -7.65
C ASP A 372 5.25 -30.40 -8.24
N GLU A 373 5.69 -29.85 -9.37
CA GLU A 373 6.97 -30.21 -9.99
C GLU A 373 8.16 -29.75 -9.15
N ALA A 374 8.12 -28.53 -8.59
CA ALA A 374 9.18 -28.02 -7.73
C ALA A 374 9.32 -28.87 -6.45
N LEU A 375 8.21 -29.20 -5.80
CA LEU A 375 8.20 -30.08 -4.63
C LEU A 375 8.75 -31.47 -4.98
N HIS A 376 8.34 -32.04 -6.11
CA HIS A 376 8.87 -33.33 -6.56
C HIS A 376 10.39 -33.31 -6.77
N ARG A 377 10.93 -32.26 -7.40
CA ARG A 377 12.38 -32.11 -7.60
C ARG A 377 13.14 -31.91 -6.29
N LEU A 378 12.60 -31.10 -5.38
CA LEU A 378 13.20 -30.85 -4.07
C LEU A 378 13.26 -32.12 -3.21
N ASP A 379 12.19 -32.92 -3.25
CA ASP A 379 12.11 -34.20 -2.54
C ASP A 379 13.07 -35.23 -3.15
N LYS A 380 13.00 -35.44 -4.48
CA LYS A 380 13.86 -36.40 -5.19
C LYS A 380 15.35 -36.12 -5.05
N SER A 381 15.74 -34.85 -4.96
CA SER A 381 17.13 -34.44 -4.78
C SER A 381 17.61 -34.49 -3.32
N GLY A 382 16.70 -34.63 -2.35
CA GLY A 382 16.99 -34.51 -0.92
C GLY A 382 17.39 -33.09 -0.48
N LEU A 383 17.33 -32.11 -1.39
CA LEU A 383 17.85 -30.75 -1.17
C LEU A 383 17.10 -30.03 -0.05
N LEU A 384 15.80 -30.30 0.07
CA LEU A 384 14.95 -29.73 1.10
C LEU A 384 15.45 -30.13 2.51
N ASN A 385 15.68 -31.42 2.73
CA ASN A 385 16.17 -31.93 4.01
C ASN A 385 17.60 -31.44 4.30
N GLU A 386 18.47 -31.46 3.29
CA GLU A 386 19.86 -31.00 3.41
C GLU A 386 19.92 -29.53 3.85
N PHE A 387 19.19 -28.65 3.18
CA PHE A 387 19.12 -27.24 3.51
C PHE A 387 18.54 -26.99 4.90
N ASN A 388 17.39 -27.60 5.20
CA ASN A 388 16.72 -27.41 6.48
C ASN A 388 17.60 -27.90 7.65
N THR A 389 18.36 -28.98 7.46
CA THR A 389 19.29 -29.48 8.49
C THR A 389 20.41 -28.48 8.77
N ILE A 390 20.96 -27.83 7.74
CA ILE A 390 22.01 -26.81 7.90
C ILE A 390 21.46 -25.59 8.64
N ILE A 391 20.26 -25.11 8.27
CA ILE A 391 19.62 -23.98 8.94
C ILE A 391 19.31 -24.32 10.40
N ALA A 392 18.73 -25.49 10.68
CA ALA A 392 18.47 -25.95 12.04
C ALA A 392 19.75 -26.03 12.87
N THR A 393 20.84 -26.56 12.29
CA THR A 393 22.16 -26.62 12.95
C THR A 393 22.65 -25.22 13.32
N TYR A 394 22.55 -24.25 12.40
CA TYR A 394 22.93 -22.88 12.66
C TYR A 394 22.10 -22.25 13.78
N ILE A 395 20.77 -22.42 13.77
CA ILE A 395 19.86 -21.84 14.77
C ILE A 395 20.18 -22.40 16.17
N VAL A 396 20.34 -23.72 16.30
CA VAL A 396 20.68 -24.36 17.58
C VAL A 396 22.04 -23.86 18.07
N GLY A 397 23.04 -23.75 17.18
CA GLY A 397 24.37 -23.29 17.52
C GLY A 397 24.44 -21.80 17.93
N ASP A 398 23.91 -20.89 17.10
CA ASP A 398 23.96 -19.44 17.34
C ASP A 398 23.18 -19.03 18.60
N ARG A 399 22.04 -19.68 18.88
CA ARG A 399 21.30 -19.44 20.14
C ARG A 399 22.05 -19.95 21.36
N ALA A 400 22.63 -21.15 21.29
CA ALA A 400 23.48 -21.67 22.36
C ALA A 400 24.66 -20.73 22.66
N TYR A 401 25.23 -20.11 21.62
CA TYR A 401 26.30 -19.13 21.77
C TYR A 401 25.84 -17.80 22.40
N ARG A 402 24.60 -17.36 22.14
CA ARG A 402 24.06 -16.08 22.64
C ARG A 402 23.35 -16.15 24.00
N GLU A 403 23.23 -17.33 24.60
CA GLU A 403 22.44 -17.58 25.83
C GLU A 403 20.98 -17.10 25.75
N ALA A 404 20.45 -16.91 24.55
CA ALA A 404 19.06 -16.51 24.34
C ALA A 404 18.14 -17.70 24.60
N GLY A 405 17.05 -17.49 25.34
CA GLY A 405 16.09 -18.53 25.76
C GLY A 405 15.83 -19.55 24.64
N LEU A 406 16.21 -20.80 24.91
CA LEU A 406 16.11 -21.87 23.94
C LEU A 406 14.63 -22.19 23.72
N GLU A 407 14.11 -21.98 22.50
CA GLU A 407 13.08 -22.88 21.97
C GLU A 407 13.59 -24.31 22.15
N SER A 408 12.71 -25.23 22.51
CA SER A 408 13.13 -26.61 22.72
C SER A 408 13.74 -27.16 21.43
N LEU A 409 14.78 -28.00 21.50
CA LEU A 409 15.35 -28.64 20.30
C LEU A 409 14.25 -29.31 19.47
N ASP A 410 13.25 -29.88 20.14
CA ASP A 410 12.09 -30.51 19.50
C ASP A 410 11.25 -29.53 18.67
N GLU A 411 11.10 -28.27 19.09
CA GLU A 411 10.43 -27.23 18.30
C GLU A 411 11.20 -26.92 17.01
N VAL A 412 12.53 -26.78 17.08
CA VAL A 412 13.37 -26.53 15.91
C VAL A 412 13.31 -27.72 14.95
N LEU A 413 13.49 -28.95 15.46
CA LEU A 413 13.42 -30.17 14.67
C LEU A 413 12.05 -30.35 14.01
N ALA A 414 10.96 -30.10 14.75
CA ALA A 414 9.60 -30.18 14.23
C ALA A 414 9.32 -29.12 13.15
N CYS A 415 9.75 -27.88 13.38
CA CYS A 415 9.55 -26.76 12.46
C CYS A 415 10.22 -27.01 11.10
N PHE A 416 11.48 -27.47 11.12
CA PHE A 416 12.25 -27.73 9.91
C PHE A 416 12.03 -29.13 9.33
N ARG A 417 11.28 -29.98 10.03
CA ARG A 417 11.11 -31.43 9.76
C ARG A 417 12.44 -32.16 9.59
N VAL A 418 13.37 -31.88 10.50
CA VAL A 418 14.72 -32.46 10.52
C VAL A 418 14.78 -33.52 11.60
N SER A 419 15.48 -34.63 11.32
CA SER A 419 15.73 -35.65 12.34
C SER A 419 16.87 -35.25 13.28
N LYS A 420 16.82 -35.70 14.54
CA LYS A 420 17.92 -35.50 15.49
C LYS A 420 19.22 -36.10 14.95
N GLU A 421 19.13 -37.24 14.28
CA GLU A 421 20.25 -37.94 13.63
C GLU A 421 20.90 -37.11 12.53
N ASP A 422 20.14 -36.43 11.67
CA ASP A 422 20.70 -35.63 10.60
C ASP A 422 21.45 -34.40 11.14
N LEU A 423 20.87 -33.74 12.14
CA LEU A 423 21.54 -32.63 12.82
C LEU A 423 22.82 -33.12 13.52
N LYS A 424 22.76 -34.27 14.21
CA LYS A 424 23.93 -34.89 14.86
C LYS A 424 25.05 -35.18 13.86
N LYS A 425 24.76 -35.69 12.66
CA LYS A 425 25.78 -35.92 11.61
C LYS A 425 26.48 -34.62 11.18
N ILE A 426 25.77 -33.49 11.09
CA ILE A 426 26.40 -32.20 10.76
C ILE A 426 27.32 -31.77 11.90
N VAL A 427 26.83 -31.84 13.15
CA VAL A 427 27.59 -31.43 14.33
C VAL A 427 28.82 -32.31 14.55
N GLU A 428 28.74 -33.62 14.33
CA GLU A 428 29.89 -34.53 14.44
C GLU A 428 30.99 -34.19 13.43
N ARG A 429 30.64 -33.88 12.18
CA ARG A 429 31.62 -33.41 11.17
C ARG A 429 32.28 -32.10 11.56
N MET A 430 31.57 -31.20 12.23
CA MET A 430 32.13 -29.95 12.74
C MET A 430 32.99 -30.17 13.99
N HIS A 431 32.60 -31.13 14.84
CA HIS A 431 33.35 -31.52 16.03
C HIS A 431 34.70 -32.15 15.66
N GLU A 432 34.75 -33.02 14.65
CA GLU A 432 35.99 -33.60 14.12
C GLU A 432 36.99 -32.53 13.63
N LYS A 433 36.49 -31.37 13.22
CA LYS A 433 37.29 -30.20 12.82
C LYS A 433 37.66 -29.28 13.99
N GLY A 434 37.19 -29.56 15.21
CA GLY A 434 37.43 -28.72 16.39
C GLY A 434 36.55 -27.46 16.47
N ILE A 435 35.48 -27.37 15.67
CA ILE A 435 34.65 -26.17 15.55
C ILE A 435 33.55 -26.13 16.63
N THR A 436 33.02 -27.30 16.98
CA THR A 436 31.96 -27.47 17.99
C THR A 436 32.29 -28.57 18.99
N SER A 437 31.55 -28.64 20.10
CA SER A 437 31.48 -29.86 20.90
C SER A 437 30.82 -31.00 20.13
N LYS A 438 30.88 -32.21 20.70
CA LYS A 438 29.94 -33.27 20.33
C LYS A 438 28.51 -32.80 20.57
N PHE A 439 27.59 -33.39 19.83
CA PHE A 439 26.17 -33.23 20.08
C PHE A 439 25.81 -33.76 21.48
N LEU A 440 25.12 -32.95 22.29
CA LEU A 440 24.76 -33.27 23.67
C LEU A 440 23.27 -33.66 23.77
N ASP A 441 22.94 -34.50 24.74
CA ASP A 441 21.54 -34.91 24.99
C ASP A 441 20.73 -33.88 25.78
N LYS A 442 21.38 -32.84 26.28
CA LYS A 442 20.76 -31.74 27.04
C LYS A 442 21.32 -30.39 26.60
N PRO A 443 20.57 -29.29 26.84
CA PRO A 443 21.06 -27.94 26.61
C PRO A 443 22.41 -27.66 27.30
N PRO A 444 23.31 -26.87 26.67
CA PRO A 444 23.25 -26.38 25.28
C PRO A 444 23.61 -27.51 24.31
N TYR A 445 22.65 -28.01 23.53
CA TYR A 445 22.78 -29.23 22.70
C TYR A 445 24.00 -29.25 21.78
N ILE A 446 24.53 -28.06 21.44
CA ILE A 446 25.81 -27.84 20.76
C ILE A 446 26.52 -26.70 21.48
N ILE A 447 27.82 -26.83 21.75
CA ILE A 447 28.68 -25.72 22.18
C ILE A 447 29.54 -25.31 20.98
N ILE A 448 29.50 -24.04 20.59
CA ILE A 448 30.37 -23.49 19.55
C ILE A 448 31.72 -23.16 20.17
N LEU A 449 32.79 -23.82 19.72
CA LEU A 449 34.15 -23.58 20.18
C LEU A 449 34.83 -22.46 19.37
N ASN A 450 34.52 -22.38 18.08
CA ASN A 450 35.01 -21.34 17.18
C ASN A 450 33.87 -20.82 16.28
N MET A 451 33.34 -19.63 16.61
CA MET A 451 32.18 -19.05 15.91
C MET A 451 32.50 -18.61 14.47
N GLU A 452 33.71 -18.15 14.20
CA GLU A 452 34.10 -17.75 12.84
C GLU A 452 34.18 -18.96 11.91
N GLU A 453 34.78 -20.05 12.37
CA GLU A 453 34.86 -21.29 11.60
C GLU A 453 33.48 -21.96 11.46
N PHE A 454 32.65 -21.92 12.51
CA PHE A 454 31.28 -22.41 12.45
C PHE A 454 30.48 -21.69 11.35
N ARG A 455 30.49 -20.36 11.36
CA ARG A 455 29.86 -19.56 10.30
C ARG A 455 30.43 -19.87 8.92
N ARG A 456 31.75 -20.03 8.80
CA ARG A 456 32.41 -20.35 7.54
C ARG A 456 31.96 -21.71 6.97
N GLU A 457 31.86 -22.73 7.81
CA GLU A 457 31.39 -24.07 7.41
C GLU A 457 29.92 -24.07 7.00
N ILE A 458 29.05 -23.40 7.76
CA ILE A 458 27.64 -23.24 7.39
C ILE A 458 27.53 -22.51 6.04
N MET A 459 28.25 -21.40 5.86
CA MET A 459 28.24 -20.65 4.61
C MET A 459 28.79 -21.44 3.43
N LYS A 460 29.79 -22.30 3.65
CA LYS A 460 30.30 -23.20 2.62
C LYS A 460 29.21 -24.18 2.17
N ALA A 461 28.53 -24.83 3.12
CA ALA A 461 27.46 -25.78 2.82
C ALA A 461 26.26 -25.09 2.12
N LEU A 462 25.90 -23.88 2.53
CA LEU A 462 24.85 -23.09 1.88
C LEU A 462 25.20 -22.71 0.44
N ARG A 463 26.46 -22.41 0.12
CA ARG A 463 26.91 -22.15 -1.26
C ARG A 463 26.84 -23.40 -2.15
N GLU A 464 27.13 -24.57 -1.59
CA GLU A 464 26.97 -25.85 -2.31
C GLU A 464 25.50 -26.12 -2.63
N ILE A 465 24.60 -25.83 -1.68
CA ILE A 465 23.15 -25.91 -1.91
C ILE A 465 22.68 -24.88 -2.93
N GLU A 466 23.15 -23.64 -2.83
CA GLU A 466 22.84 -22.59 -3.80
C GLU A 466 23.14 -23.04 -5.23
N ALA A 467 24.31 -23.65 -5.47
CA ALA A 467 24.65 -24.21 -6.77
C ALA A 467 23.67 -25.31 -7.22
N LYS A 468 23.26 -26.19 -6.31
CA LYS A 468 22.25 -27.24 -6.58
C LYS A 468 20.89 -26.63 -6.95
N ILE A 469 20.42 -25.61 -6.23
CA ILE A 469 19.17 -24.89 -6.53
C ILE A 469 19.18 -24.37 -7.96
N ILE A 470 20.29 -23.77 -8.41
CA ILE A 470 20.39 -23.22 -9.76
C ILE A 470 20.43 -24.31 -10.84
N SER A 471 20.93 -25.51 -10.51
CA SER A 471 21.09 -26.62 -11.46
C SER A 471 19.86 -27.52 -11.62
N LEU A 472 18.95 -27.52 -10.64
CA LEU A 472 17.66 -28.22 -10.73
C LEU A 472 16.78 -27.62 -11.83
#